data_AF-A0A920IYM2-F1
#
_entry.id   AF-A0A920IYM2-F1
#
_cell.length_a   1.000
_cell.length_b   1.000
_cell.length_c   1.000
_cell.angle_alpha   90.00
_cell.angle_beta   90.00
_cell.angle_gamma   90.00
#
_symmetry.space_group_name_H-M   'P 1'
#
loop_
_entity.id
_entity.type
_entity.pdbx_description
1 polymer ?
#
loop_
_entity_poly.entity_id
_entity_poly.type
_entity_poly.pdbx_seq_one_letter_code
_entity_poly.pdbx_strand_id
1 'polypeptide(L)'
;MINFAANLSMMFTESDFMERFQLASQKGFKGVEYLFPYDYKKEDIKNELEKNNLKQILFDFPAGDFASGDRGIAIFPDRKSEFQEGVHKALEYATFLDCKRTNCSSRNQ
;
A
#
# COMPACT_ATOMS: atom_id res chain seq x y z
N MET A 1 12.91 7.27 -20.75
CA MET A 1 13.10 7.97 -19.46
C MET A 1 12.50 7.11 -18.37
N ILE A 2 13.18 6.95 -17.23
CA ILE A 2 12.70 6.10 -16.13
C ILE A 2 11.66 6.87 -15.32
N ASN A 3 10.55 6.22 -14.97
CA ASN A 3 9.53 6.78 -14.09
C ASN A 3 9.75 6.24 -12.68
N PHE A 4 10.01 7.12 -11.71
CA PHE A 4 10.17 6.76 -10.31
C PHE A 4 8.86 6.91 -9.54
N ALA A 5 8.64 6.01 -8.58
CA ALA A 5 7.58 6.12 -7.58
C ALA A 5 8.20 6.47 -6.22
N ALA A 6 7.57 7.36 -5.45
CA ALA A 6 7.99 7.61 -4.08
C ALA A 6 7.40 6.52 -3.17
N ASN A 7 8.25 5.88 -2.37
CA ASN A 7 7.78 4.93 -1.35
C ASN A 7 7.44 5.68 -0.06
N LEU A 8 6.15 5.95 0.20
CA LEU A 8 5.68 6.76 1.32
C LEU A 8 5.80 6.07 2.68
N SER A 9 6.09 4.76 2.72
CA SER A 9 6.45 4.08 3.96
C SER A 9 7.89 4.37 4.39
N MET A 10 8.77 4.75 3.46
CA MET A 10 10.19 4.98 3.70
C MET A 10 10.62 6.44 3.52
N MET A 11 9.88 7.22 2.73
CA MET A 11 10.14 8.62 2.43
C MET A 11 9.11 9.52 3.10
N PHE A 12 9.49 10.76 3.41
CA PHE A 12 8.63 11.77 4.02
C PHE A 12 8.09 11.35 5.41
N THR A 13 8.86 10.54 6.13
CA THR A 13 8.46 9.98 7.43
C THR A 13 8.45 11.00 8.56
N GLU A 14 8.93 12.21 8.29
CA GLU A 14 8.79 13.40 9.13
C GLU A 14 7.34 13.94 9.22
N SER A 15 6.45 13.49 8.33
CA SER A 15 5.04 13.90 8.26
C SER A 15 4.07 12.72 8.43
N ASP A 16 2.82 13.01 8.73
CA ASP A 16 1.74 12.02 8.78
C ASP A 16 1.48 11.43 7.39
N PHE A 17 1.06 10.16 7.32
CA PHE A 17 0.98 9.40 6.06
C PHE A 17 0.24 10.12 4.94
N MET A 18 -0.91 10.73 5.25
CA MET A 18 -1.75 11.41 4.25
C MET A 18 -1.09 12.68 3.69
N GLU A 19 -0.26 13.37 4.47
CA GLU A 19 0.47 14.56 4.02
C GLU A 19 1.59 14.21 3.03
N ARG A 20 2.11 12.98 3.09
CA ARG A 20 3.23 12.51 2.25
C ARG A 20 2.88 12.48 0.77
N PHE A 21 1.61 12.34 0.41
CA PHE A 21 1.15 12.40 -0.99
C PHE A 21 1.44 13.78 -1.58
N GLN A 22 1.13 14.85 -0.85
CA GLN A 22 1.42 16.20 -1.29
C GLN A 22 2.93 16.43 -1.41
N LEU A 23 3.71 16.00 -0.42
CA LEU A 23 5.17 16.13 -0.44
C LEU A 23 5.79 15.39 -1.64
N ALA A 24 5.33 14.18 -1.95
CA ALA A 24 5.79 13.43 -3.12
C ALA A 24 5.50 14.18 -4.43
N SER A 25 4.29 14.72 -4.59
CA SER A 25 3.93 15.49 -5.77
C SER A 25 4.75 16.77 -5.92
N GLN A 26 5.00 17.49 -4.82
CA GLN A 26 5.87 18.69 -4.80
C GLN A 26 7.32 18.38 -5.19
N LYS A 27 7.81 17.16 -4.91
CA LYS A 27 9.13 16.68 -5.36
C LYS A 27 9.13 16.15 -6.80
N GLY A 28 8.01 16.26 -7.51
CA GLY A 28 7.88 15.93 -8.93
C GLY A 28 7.56 14.47 -9.21
N PHE A 29 7.31 13.64 -8.18
CA PHE A 29 6.85 12.27 -8.40
C PHE A 29 5.48 12.26 -9.08
N LYS A 30 5.26 11.24 -9.91
CA LYS A 30 3.99 10.99 -10.60
C LYS A 30 3.32 9.69 -10.15
N GLY A 31 4.02 8.92 -9.34
CA GLY A 31 3.53 7.68 -8.76
C GLY A 31 3.99 7.56 -7.31
N VAL A 32 3.18 6.87 -6.51
CA VAL A 32 3.49 6.54 -5.13
C VAL A 32 3.26 5.05 -4.88
N GLU A 33 4.02 4.53 -3.93
CA GLU A 33 3.84 3.20 -3.36
C GLU A 33 4.01 3.28 -1.84
N TYR A 34 3.53 2.26 -1.12
CA TYR A 34 3.65 2.12 0.32
C TYR A 34 3.29 0.68 0.70
N LEU A 35 3.63 0.25 1.92
CA LEU A 35 3.36 -1.11 2.36
C LEU A 35 1.86 -1.36 2.57
N PHE A 36 1.26 -0.78 3.62
CA PHE A 36 -0.09 -1.16 4.04
C PHE A 36 -1.01 0.06 4.13
N PRO A 37 -2.06 0.18 3.29
CA PRO A 37 -3.02 1.29 3.37
C PRO A 37 -4.13 1.09 4.40
N TYR A 38 -4.21 -0.08 5.05
CA TYR A 38 -5.45 -0.60 5.61
C TYR A 38 -5.98 0.08 6.88
N ASP A 39 -5.19 0.99 7.46
CA ASP A 39 -5.61 1.87 8.57
C ASP A 39 -6.35 3.12 8.08
N TYR A 40 -6.33 3.38 6.77
CA TYR A 40 -6.96 4.52 6.12
C TYR A 40 -8.08 4.07 5.20
N LYS A 41 -9.14 4.87 5.07
CA LYS A 41 -10.19 4.59 4.10
C LYS A 41 -9.65 4.76 2.68
N LYS A 42 -10.00 3.85 1.79
CA LYS A 42 -9.62 3.92 0.36
C LYS A 42 -10.09 5.22 -0.31
N GLU A 43 -11.21 5.80 0.13
CA GLU A 43 -11.74 7.08 -0.33
C GLU A 43 -10.78 8.23 0.00
N ASP A 44 -10.23 8.26 1.21
CA ASP A 44 -9.31 9.31 1.63
C ASP A 44 -8.00 9.23 0.85
N ILE A 45 -7.49 8.01 0.61
CA ILE A 45 -6.32 7.78 -0.24
C ILE A 45 -6.58 8.23 -1.67
N LYS A 46 -7.75 7.88 -2.24
CA LYS A 46 -8.14 8.27 -3.60
C LYS A 46 -8.19 9.78 -3.75
N ASN A 47 -8.75 10.47 -2.77
CA ASN A 47 -8.80 11.93 -2.74
C ASN A 47 -7.39 12.54 -2.78
N GLU A 48 -6.45 12.03 -1.99
CA GLU A 48 -5.06 12.52 -2.02
C GLU A 48 -4.33 12.17 -3.32
N LEU A 49 -4.58 11.01 -3.92
CA LEU A 49 -4.04 10.69 -5.25
C LEU A 49 -4.51 11.68 -6.32
N GLU A 50 -5.82 11.97 -6.35
CA GLU A 50 -6.42 12.87 -7.34
C GLU A 50 -5.99 14.32 -7.14
N LYS A 51 -6.08 14.82 -5.90
CA LYS A 51 -5.67 16.18 -5.52
C LYS A 51 -4.22 16.48 -5.88
N ASN A 52 -3.33 15.49 -5.76
CA ASN A 52 -1.91 15.66 -5.99
C ASN A 52 -1.45 15.14 -7.37
N ASN A 53 -2.38 14.70 -8.23
CA ASN A 53 -2.11 14.16 -9.57
C ASN A 53 -1.08 13.01 -9.55
N LEU A 54 -1.29 12.06 -8.62
CA LEU A 54 -0.45 10.90 -8.39
C LEU A 54 -1.16 9.61 -8.81
N LYS A 55 -0.37 8.63 -9.24
CA LYS A 55 -0.85 7.26 -9.51
C LYS A 55 -0.45 6.31 -8.40
N GLN A 56 -1.35 5.42 -8.01
CA GLN A 56 -1.01 4.30 -7.14
C GLN A 56 -0.22 3.25 -7.93
N ILE A 57 1.03 3.01 -7.56
CA ILE A 57 1.93 2.10 -8.30
C ILE A 57 1.94 0.70 -7.69
N LEU A 58 2.05 0.62 -6.36
CA LEU A 58 2.14 -0.66 -5.63
C LEU A 58 1.68 -0.47 -4.18
N PHE A 59 1.08 -1.51 -3.61
CA PHE A 59 1.00 -1.72 -2.17
C PHE A 59 0.95 -3.22 -1.84
N ASP A 60 1.07 -3.56 -0.57
CA ASP A 60 1.16 -4.94 -0.10
C ASP A 60 -0.18 -5.44 0.45
N PHE A 61 -0.40 -6.76 0.34
CA PHE A 61 -1.51 -7.45 0.99
C PHE A 61 -1.43 -7.29 2.52
N PRO A 62 -2.53 -7.53 3.26
CA PRO A 62 -2.47 -7.59 4.72
C PRO A 62 -1.42 -8.62 5.15
N ALA A 63 -0.51 -8.21 6.03
CA ALA A 63 0.65 -9.01 6.41
C ALA A 63 0.42 -9.92 7.64
N GLY A 64 -0.82 -10.03 8.14
CA GLY A 64 -1.13 -10.62 9.44
C GLY A 64 -0.93 -9.62 10.58
N ASP A 65 -0.66 -10.11 11.79
CA ASP A 65 -0.31 -9.28 12.93
C ASP A 65 1.17 -8.88 12.87
N PHE A 66 1.41 -7.74 12.23
CA PHE A 66 2.74 -7.21 12.06
C PHE A 66 3.42 -6.88 13.39
N ALA A 67 2.64 -6.52 14.43
CA ALA A 67 3.14 -6.19 15.75
C ALA A 67 3.57 -7.45 16.52
N SER A 68 2.88 -8.57 16.35
CA SER A 68 3.28 -9.87 16.91
C SER A 68 4.39 -10.58 16.13
N GLY A 69 4.87 -9.98 15.03
CA GLY A 69 6.01 -10.47 14.26
C GLY A 69 5.68 -11.06 12.89
N ASP A 70 4.41 -11.08 12.48
CA ASP A 70 4.06 -11.54 11.13
C ASP A 70 4.69 -10.63 10.07
N ARG A 71 5.11 -11.22 8.95
CA ARG A 71 5.72 -10.50 7.82
C ARG A 71 5.10 -10.92 6.48
N GLY A 72 3.84 -11.36 6.52
CA GLY A 72 3.14 -11.99 5.41
C GLY A 72 2.77 -13.43 5.72
N ILE A 73 1.54 -13.80 5.35
CA ILE A 73 0.91 -15.05 5.80
C ILE A 73 0.65 -16.06 4.68
N ALA A 74 1.10 -15.75 3.46
CA ALA A 74 0.75 -16.49 2.24
C ALA A 74 1.18 -17.97 2.23
N ILE A 75 2.11 -18.36 3.12
CA ILE A 75 2.67 -19.73 3.18
C ILE A 75 2.07 -20.59 4.29
N PHE A 76 1.25 -20.05 5.20
CA PHE A 76 0.74 -20.79 6.35
C PHE A 76 -0.53 -21.57 5.98
N PRO A 77 -0.49 -22.91 5.92
CA PRO A 77 -1.65 -23.71 5.49
C PRO A 77 -2.86 -23.56 6.41
N ASP A 78 -2.61 -23.30 7.69
CA ASP A 78 -3.64 -23.16 8.73
C ASP A 78 -4.29 -21.77 8.74
N ARG A 79 -3.73 -20.80 7.99
CA ARG A 79 -4.23 -19.42 7.88
C ARG A 79 -4.83 -19.09 6.51
N LYS A 80 -5.26 -20.12 5.76
CA LYS A 80 -5.86 -19.95 4.42
C LYS A 80 -7.07 -19.02 4.40
N SER A 81 -7.96 -19.12 5.39
CA SER A 81 -9.15 -18.26 5.48
C SER A 81 -8.74 -16.79 5.62
N GLU A 82 -7.85 -16.50 6.55
CA GLU A 82 -7.31 -15.16 6.78
C GLU A 82 -6.60 -14.61 5.52
N PHE A 83 -5.83 -15.46 4.83
CA PHE A 83 -5.21 -15.08 3.57
C PHE A 83 -6.25 -14.73 2.48
N GLN A 84 -7.31 -15.54 2.34
CA GLN A 84 -8.39 -15.28 1.37
C GLN A 84 -9.13 -13.96 1.69
N GLU A 85 -9.38 -13.67 2.95
CA GLU A 85 -9.93 -12.37 3.39
C GLU A 85 -8.99 -11.22 3.03
N GLY A 86 -7.68 -11.42 3.24
CA GLY A 86 -6.66 -10.46 2.85
C GLY A 86 -6.60 -10.20 1.34
N VAL A 87 -6.78 -11.24 0.52
CA VAL A 87 -6.89 -11.12 -0.94
C VAL A 87 -8.08 -10.24 -1.32
N HIS A 88 -9.26 -10.48 -0.73
CA HIS A 88 -10.45 -9.66 -1.00
C HIS A 88 -10.23 -8.19 -0.62
N LYS A 89 -9.65 -7.93 0.55
CA LYS A 89 -9.35 -6.56 1.02
C LYS A 89 -8.34 -5.86 0.11
N ALA A 90 -7.27 -6.55 -0.29
CA ALA A 90 -6.29 -6.01 -1.22
C ALA A 90 -6.92 -5.71 -2.60
N LEU A 91 -7.77 -6.61 -3.10
CA LEU A 91 -8.46 -6.43 -4.37
C LEU A 91 -9.42 -5.23 -4.33
N GLU A 92 -10.17 -5.08 -3.25
CA GLU A 92 -11.07 -3.93 -3.04
C GLU A 92 -10.32 -2.59 -3.15
N TYR A 93 -9.19 -2.46 -2.46
CA TYR A 93 -8.35 -1.26 -2.53
C TYR A 93 -7.73 -1.10 -3.92
N ALA A 94 -7.21 -2.18 -4.51
CA ALA A 94 -6.55 -2.13 -5.82
C ALA A 94 -7.52 -1.65 -6.91
N THR A 95 -8.73 -2.20 -6.93
CA THR A 95 -9.78 -1.79 -7.87
C THR A 95 -10.18 -0.33 -7.67
N PHE A 96 -10.38 0.09 -6.41
CA PHE A 96 -10.81 1.46 -6.13
C PHE A 96 -9.75 2.52 -6.45
N LEU A 97 -8.47 2.19 -6.22
CA LEU A 97 -7.33 3.09 -6.43
C LEU A 97 -6.74 3.02 -7.86
N ASP A 98 -7.31 2.20 -8.76
CA ASP A 98 -6.74 1.87 -10.09
C ASP A 98 -5.28 1.37 -9.99
N CYS A 99 -4.99 0.60 -8.94
CA CYS A 99 -3.67 0.02 -8.74
C CYS A 99 -3.58 -1.35 -9.43
N LYS A 100 -2.72 -1.46 -10.43
CA LYS A 100 -2.58 -2.67 -11.26
C LYS A 100 -1.68 -3.74 -10.67
N ARG A 101 -1.00 -3.46 -9.55
CA ARG A 101 0.01 -4.33 -8.95
C ARG A 101 -0.10 -4.29 -7.44
N THR A 102 -0.08 -5.45 -6.84
CA THR A 102 -0.04 -5.63 -5.40
C THR A 102 1.00 -6.69 -5.06
N ASN A 103 1.68 -6.52 -3.92
CA ASN A 103 2.70 -7.45 -3.46
C ASN A 103 2.10 -8.42 -2.43
N CYS A 104 2.26 -9.71 -2.67
CA CYS A 104 1.83 -10.76 -1.76
C CYS A 104 3.03 -11.28 -0.98
N SER A 105 3.20 -10.80 0.25
CA SER A 105 4.33 -11.18 1.09
C SER A 105 4.20 -12.61 1.60
N SER A 106 5.18 -13.44 1.25
CA SER A 106 5.36 -14.81 1.71
C SER A 106 6.65 -14.88 2.50
N ARG A 107 6.58 -14.88 3.84
CA ARG A 107 7.80 -15.02 4.64
C ARG A 107 7.59 -15.87 5.88
N ASN A 108 8.47 -16.87 6.02
CA ASN A 108 8.89 -17.41 7.31
C ASN A 108 10.19 -16.69 7.70
N GLN A 109 10.37 -16.41 9.00
CA GLN A 109 11.69 -16.06 9.52
C GLN A 109 12.70 -17.17 9.22
#